data_AF-A0A2T1FAJ1-F1
#
_entry.id   AF-A0A2T1FAJ1-F1
#
_cell.length_a   1.000
_cell.length_b   1.000
_cell.length_c   1.000
_cell.angle_alpha   90.00
_cell.angle_beta   90.00
_cell.angle_gamma   90.00
#
_symmetry.space_group_name_H-M   'P 1'
#
loop_
_entity.id
_entity.type
_entity.pdbx_description
1 polymer ?
#
loop_
_entity_poly.entity_id
_entity_poly.type
_entity_poly.pdbx_seq_one_letter_code
_entity_poly.pdbx_strand_id
1 'polypeptide(L)'
;MNSRFLDRLHHPSRPVIVFDGAMGTNLQVQNLTAEDFGGKEYEGCNEYLVHTKPEAVATVHRGFLEAGADVIETDTFGAASIVLAEYDLADKAYYLNKTAAELAKGIAAEFDTPEKPRFVAGSIGPGTKLPTLGHIDFDTLTAAFAEQAEGLYDGGVDLFLVETCQDVLQIKSALNAIEEVFKKKGARIPLMVSITMEATGTMLVGSDISAALAILQPYPIDILGLNCATGPDRMTEHVKYLSEHSPFVISCIPNAGLPENIGGHAHYKLTPIELKMALMRFVEDLGVQVIGGCCGTRYDHIQQLSEIGETLTPKIREFSWEPAAASIYSAQPYEQENSFLIVGEKLNASGSKKCRDLLNAEDWDGLVAMAREQVREGAHVLDVNVDYVGRDGVRDMKQLVSRVVTNATLPLMLDSTEWEKMEAGLKVAGGKCLLNSTNYEDGEPRFYQVLELAKKYGAGIV
;
A
#
# COMPACT_ATOMS: atom_id res chain seq x y z
N MET A 1 -11.64 -16.70 -13.87
CA MET A 1 -12.50 -16.59 -12.67
C MET A 1 -13.36 -15.35 -12.86
N ASN A 2 -14.68 -15.46 -12.69
CA ASN A 2 -15.58 -14.30 -12.77
C ASN A 2 -15.69 -13.72 -11.35
N SER A 3 -15.11 -12.55 -11.12
CA SER A 3 -15.29 -11.82 -9.87
C SER A 3 -16.48 -10.89 -10.03
N ARG A 4 -17.54 -11.08 -9.21
CA ARG A 4 -18.72 -10.18 -9.19
C ARG A 4 -18.30 -8.72 -8.96
N PHE A 5 -17.25 -8.50 -8.18
CA PHE A 5 -16.72 -7.17 -7.92
C PHE A 5 -16.07 -6.56 -9.17
N LEU A 6 -15.21 -7.30 -9.89
CA LEU A 6 -14.62 -6.80 -11.15
C LEU A 6 -15.68 -6.61 -12.24
N ASP A 7 -16.68 -7.50 -12.30
CA ASP A 7 -17.80 -7.36 -13.23
C ASP A 7 -18.57 -6.06 -12.97
N ARG A 8 -18.74 -5.68 -11.69
CA ARG A 8 -19.33 -4.40 -11.29
C ARG A 8 -18.41 -3.22 -11.59
N LEU A 9 -17.13 -3.31 -11.22
CA LEU A 9 -16.11 -2.27 -11.40
C LEU A 9 -15.92 -1.90 -12.88
N HIS A 10 -15.87 -2.91 -13.75
CA HIS A 10 -15.66 -2.74 -15.20
C HIS A 10 -16.97 -2.79 -16.00
N HIS A 11 -18.12 -2.73 -15.34
CA HIS A 11 -19.39 -2.65 -16.03
C HIS A 11 -19.40 -1.45 -16.99
N PRO A 12 -19.99 -1.53 -18.20
CA PRO A 12 -19.96 -0.43 -19.17
C PRO A 12 -20.51 0.91 -18.67
N SER A 13 -21.43 0.88 -17.70
CA SER A 13 -21.96 2.09 -17.06
C SER A 13 -20.99 2.74 -16.07
N ARG A 14 -19.88 2.06 -15.72
CA ARG A 14 -18.86 2.51 -14.74
C ARG A 14 -19.49 3.02 -13.44
N PRO A 15 -20.25 2.17 -12.74
CA PRO A 15 -20.96 2.60 -11.54
C PRO A 15 -19.96 3.14 -10.51
N VAL A 16 -20.35 4.21 -9.82
CA VAL A 16 -19.68 4.62 -8.59
C VAL A 16 -19.88 3.52 -7.56
N ILE A 17 -18.80 3.11 -6.92
CA ILE A 17 -18.83 2.11 -5.84
C ILE A 17 -18.58 2.85 -4.53
N VAL A 18 -19.52 2.71 -3.59
CA VAL A 18 -19.47 3.39 -2.30
C VAL A 18 -19.00 2.41 -1.22
N PHE A 19 -17.82 2.65 -0.68
CA PHE A 19 -17.30 1.99 0.52
C PHE A 19 -17.96 2.60 1.76
N ASP A 20 -17.86 1.87 2.87
CA ASP A 20 -18.37 2.29 4.16
C ASP A 20 -17.55 3.42 4.79
N GLY A 21 -17.81 3.67 6.07
CA GLY A 21 -17.12 4.66 6.88
C GLY A 21 -16.22 4.00 7.92
N ALA A 22 -15.71 4.79 8.87
CA ALA A 22 -14.74 4.29 9.84
C ALA A 22 -15.33 3.29 10.86
N MET A 23 -14.79 2.08 10.90
CA MET A 23 -15.08 1.08 11.95
C MET A 23 -14.75 1.61 13.36
N GLY A 24 -13.49 2.00 13.59
CA GLY A 24 -13.00 2.38 14.92
C GLY A 24 -13.78 3.52 15.58
N THR A 25 -14.07 4.62 14.87
CA THR A 25 -14.83 5.74 15.45
C THR A 25 -16.30 5.42 15.70
N ASN A 26 -16.87 4.41 15.02
CA ASN A 26 -18.23 3.95 15.26
C ASN A 26 -18.31 2.87 16.35
N LEU A 27 -17.23 2.13 16.62
CA LEU A 27 -17.10 1.32 17.83
C LEU A 27 -16.94 2.18 19.09
N GLN A 28 -16.16 3.27 19.02
CA GLN A 28 -15.92 4.18 20.15
C GLN A 28 -17.22 4.78 20.74
N VAL A 29 -18.23 5.05 19.92
CA VAL A 29 -19.51 5.61 20.41
C VAL A 29 -20.41 4.57 21.08
N GLN A 30 -20.07 3.28 21.02
CA GLN A 30 -20.81 2.23 21.71
C GLN A 30 -20.45 2.13 23.20
N ASN A 31 -19.53 2.96 23.70
CA ASN A 31 -19.08 2.99 25.10
C ASN A 31 -18.60 1.62 25.60
N LEU A 32 -17.82 0.92 24.77
CA LEU A 32 -17.22 -0.37 25.11
C LEU A 32 -16.26 -0.22 26.30
N THR A 33 -16.23 -1.26 27.13
CA THR A 33 -15.37 -1.35 28.32
C THR A 33 -14.30 -2.41 28.12
N ALA A 34 -13.25 -2.41 28.94
CA ALA A 34 -12.24 -3.47 28.93
C ALA A 34 -12.82 -4.91 28.97
N GLU A 35 -13.95 -5.13 29.65
CA GLU A 35 -14.61 -6.45 29.69
C GLU A 35 -15.12 -6.88 28.31
N ASP A 36 -15.58 -5.93 27.49
CA ASP A 36 -16.03 -6.20 26.12
C ASP A 36 -14.88 -6.62 25.20
N PHE A 37 -13.66 -6.14 25.46
CA PHE A 37 -12.43 -6.58 24.80
C PHE A 37 -11.88 -7.87 25.40
N GLY A 38 -12.51 -8.46 26.42
CA GLY A 38 -12.06 -9.68 27.07
C GLY A 38 -11.01 -9.50 28.18
N GLY A 39 -10.70 -8.26 28.56
CA GLY A 39 -9.69 -7.95 29.57
C GLY A 39 -9.07 -6.56 29.39
N LYS A 40 -8.41 -6.06 30.44
CA LYS A 40 -7.72 -4.76 30.39
C LYS A 40 -6.49 -4.80 29.49
N GLU A 41 -5.87 -5.96 29.37
CA GLU A 41 -4.74 -6.23 28.50
C GLU A 41 -5.09 -6.16 27.00
N TYR A 42 -6.37 -6.32 26.64
CA TYR A 42 -6.85 -6.30 25.25
C TYR A 42 -7.60 -5.02 24.88
N GLU A 43 -7.77 -4.10 25.85
CA GLU A 43 -8.50 -2.85 25.66
C GLU A 43 -7.85 -2.02 24.54
N GLY A 44 -8.61 -1.73 23.50
CA GLY A 44 -8.14 -0.98 22.33
C GLY A 44 -7.78 -1.84 21.11
N CYS A 45 -7.71 -3.16 21.23
CA CYS A 45 -7.62 -4.07 20.08
C CYS A 45 -9.02 -4.34 19.51
N ASN A 46 -9.46 -3.49 18.58
CA ASN A 46 -10.79 -3.62 17.95
C ASN A 46 -10.95 -4.97 17.27
N GLU A 47 -9.88 -5.47 16.63
CA GLU A 47 -9.87 -6.75 15.90
C GLU A 47 -10.23 -7.93 16.80
N TYR A 48 -10.04 -7.84 18.12
CA TYR A 48 -10.40 -8.90 19.05
C TYR A 48 -11.90 -8.93 19.39
N LEU A 49 -12.64 -7.83 19.13
CA LEU A 49 -14.07 -7.75 19.34
C LEU A 49 -14.85 -8.75 18.47
N VAL A 50 -14.32 -9.17 17.32
CA VAL A 50 -14.93 -10.23 16.51
C VAL A 50 -15.02 -11.57 17.26
N HIS A 51 -14.16 -11.77 18.26
CA HIS A 51 -14.18 -12.94 19.14
C HIS A 51 -15.00 -12.67 20.41
N THR A 52 -14.74 -11.56 21.09
CA THR A 52 -15.29 -11.31 22.43
C THR A 52 -16.68 -10.69 22.42
N LYS A 53 -16.96 -9.83 21.43
CA LYS A 53 -18.23 -9.09 21.29
C LYS A 53 -18.59 -8.85 19.81
N PRO A 54 -18.80 -9.91 19.01
CA PRO A 54 -19.01 -9.79 17.56
C PRO A 54 -20.20 -8.90 17.18
N GLU A 55 -21.21 -8.78 18.06
CA GLU A 55 -22.37 -7.93 17.78
C GLU A 55 -22.04 -6.42 17.75
N ALA A 56 -21.00 -5.98 18.46
CA ALA A 56 -20.55 -4.59 18.38
C ALA A 56 -20.05 -4.25 16.97
N VAL A 57 -19.27 -5.15 16.38
CA VAL A 57 -18.77 -5.05 15.00
C VAL A 57 -19.92 -5.19 14.00
N ALA A 58 -20.81 -6.17 14.22
CA ALA A 58 -21.97 -6.40 13.37
C ALA A 58 -22.92 -5.20 13.30
N THR A 59 -23.10 -4.50 14.42
CA THR A 59 -23.89 -3.27 14.49
C THR A 59 -23.32 -2.19 13.55
N VAL A 60 -22.00 -2.06 13.48
CA VAL A 60 -21.36 -1.08 12.58
C VAL A 60 -21.55 -1.46 11.11
N HIS A 61 -21.30 -2.73 10.76
CA HIS A 61 -21.51 -3.20 9.39
C HIS A 61 -22.97 -3.03 8.93
N ARG A 62 -23.95 -3.42 9.75
CA ARG A 62 -25.37 -3.22 9.42
C ARG A 62 -25.69 -1.74 9.23
N GLY A 63 -25.19 -0.87 10.11
CA GLY A 63 -25.44 0.57 9.99
C GLY A 63 -24.94 1.16 8.67
N PHE A 64 -23.77 0.74 8.18
CA PHE A 64 -23.27 1.20 6.88
C PHE A 64 -24.00 0.57 5.68
N LEU A 65 -24.42 -0.69 5.77
CA LEU A 65 -25.21 -1.33 4.73
C LEU A 65 -26.62 -0.74 4.63
N GLU A 66 -27.24 -0.39 5.77
CA GLU A 66 -28.50 0.36 5.87
C GLU A 66 -28.36 1.78 5.30
N ALA A 67 -27.21 2.43 5.53
CA ALA A 67 -26.86 3.69 4.89
C ALA A 67 -26.61 3.56 3.38
N GLY A 68 -26.50 2.34 2.86
CA GLY A 68 -26.43 2.08 1.42
C GLY A 68 -25.03 1.86 0.86
N ALA A 69 -24.02 1.61 1.71
CA ALA A 69 -22.70 1.18 1.25
C ALA A 69 -22.79 -0.06 0.34
N ASP A 70 -22.00 -0.09 -0.74
CA ASP A 70 -21.84 -1.24 -1.62
C ASP A 70 -20.78 -2.21 -1.09
N VAL A 71 -19.77 -1.68 -0.39
CA VAL A 71 -18.65 -2.44 0.17
C VAL A 71 -18.50 -2.09 1.65
N ILE A 72 -18.35 -3.11 2.50
CA ILE A 72 -17.92 -2.94 3.89
C ILE A 72 -16.50 -3.48 4.08
N GLU A 73 -15.71 -2.79 4.90
CA GLU A 73 -14.37 -3.21 5.28
C GLU A 73 -14.43 -4.13 6.50
N THR A 74 -13.71 -5.25 6.47
CA THR A 74 -13.57 -6.15 7.63
C THR A 74 -12.88 -5.45 8.81
N ASP A 75 -13.24 -5.80 10.05
CA ASP A 75 -12.58 -5.31 11.27
C ASP A 75 -11.21 -5.98 11.49
N THR A 76 -10.29 -5.78 10.54
CA THR A 76 -9.00 -6.47 10.45
C THR A 76 -7.83 -5.53 10.17
N PHE A 77 -8.01 -4.22 10.29
CA PHE A 77 -6.98 -3.22 10.00
C PHE A 77 -5.64 -3.54 10.68
N GLY A 78 -5.66 -3.87 11.97
CA GLY A 78 -4.50 -4.26 12.78
C GLY A 78 -4.34 -5.77 13.00
N ALA A 79 -4.97 -6.64 12.22
CA ALA A 79 -5.03 -8.08 12.51
C ALA A 79 -3.81 -8.89 12.04
N ALA A 80 -2.69 -8.25 11.69
CA ALA A 80 -1.42 -8.92 11.43
C ALA A 80 -0.80 -9.44 12.74
N SER A 81 -0.15 -10.60 12.71
CA SER A 81 0.47 -11.20 13.92
C SER A 81 1.49 -10.28 14.60
N ILE A 82 2.22 -9.47 13.82
CA ILE A 82 3.18 -8.48 14.35
C ILE A 82 2.53 -7.33 15.14
N VAL A 83 1.26 -7.00 14.84
CA VAL A 83 0.50 -5.96 15.54
C VAL A 83 -0.22 -6.57 16.74
N LEU A 84 -0.86 -7.72 16.53
CA LEU A 84 -1.54 -8.49 17.59
C LEU A 84 -0.58 -8.96 18.69
N ALA A 85 0.72 -9.06 18.40
CA ALA A 85 1.76 -9.31 19.41
C ALA A 85 1.80 -8.24 20.52
N GLU A 86 1.39 -7.00 20.24
CA GLU A 86 1.32 -5.93 21.25
C GLU A 86 0.25 -6.21 22.32
N TYR A 87 -0.68 -7.12 22.02
CA TYR A 87 -1.76 -7.57 22.89
C TYR A 87 -1.61 -9.05 23.30
N ASP A 88 -0.46 -9.71 23.06
CA ASP A 88 -0.26 -11.15 23.26
C ASP A 88 -1.25 -12.05 22.48
N LEU A 89 -1.68 -11.60 21.29
CA LEU A 89 -2.64 -12.31 20.42
C LEU A 89 -2.04 -12.73 19.06
N ALA A 90 -0.72 -12.72 18.91
CA ALA A 90 -0.04 -13.01 17.64
C ALA A 90 -0.45 -14.37 17.03
N ASP A 91 -0.66 -15.39 17.86
CA ASP A 91 -1.08 -16.75 17.46
C ASP A 91 -2.53 -16.83 16.96
N LYS A 92 -3.31 -15.75 17.11
CA LYS A 92 -4.70 -15.67 16.69
C LYS A 92 -4.91 -14.94 15.36
N ALA A 93 -3.84 -14.46 14.71
CA ALA A 93 -3.95 -13.64 13.50
C ALA A 93 -4.82 -14.31 12.42
N TYR A 94 -4.52 -15.55 12.03
CA TYR A 94 -5.34 -16.27 11.06
C TYR A 94 -6.81 -16.39 11.50
N TYR A 95 -7.04 -16.78 12.76
CA TYR A 95 -8.38 -16.98 13.30
C TYR A 95 -9.22 -15.70 13.31
N LEU A 96 -8.65 -14.58 13.76
CA LEU A 96 -9.36 -13.30 13.83
C LEU A 96 -9.70 -12.78 12.44
N ASN A 97 -8.74 -12.83 11.50
CA ASN A 97 -8.99 -12.42 10.11
C ASN A 97 -10.09 -13.24 9.44
N LYS A 98 -10.04 -14.56 9.59
CA LYS A 98 -11.08 -15.44 9.04
C LYS A 98 -12.44 -15.17 9.65
N THR A 99 -12.50 -15.05 10.99
CA THR A 99 -13.76 -14.83 11.71
C THR A 99 -14.37 -13.47 11.36
N ALA A 100 -13.55 -12.43 11.25
CA ALA A 100 -13.99 -11.09 10.83
C ALA A 100 -14.56 -11.10 9.40
N ALA A 101 -13.89 -11.78 8.48
CA ALA A 101 -14.36 -11.95 7.10
C ALA A 101 -15.69 -12.74 7.05
N GLU A 102 -15.81 -13.86 7.76
CA GLU A 102 -17.05 -14.64 7.83
C GLU A 102 -18.21 -13.82 8.43
N LEU A 103 -17.95 -13.04 9.48
CA LEU A 103 -18.93 -12.14 10.09
C LEU A 103 -19.42 -11.09 9.08
N ALA A 104 -18.49 -10.37 8.45
CA ALA A 104 -18.83 -9.35 7.46
C ALA A 104 -19.58 -9.95 6.26
N LYS A 105 -19.17 -11.13 5.75
CA LYS A 105 -19.86 -11.83 4.66
C LYS A 105 -21.28 -12.25 5.04
N GLY A 106 -21.47 -12.74 6.27
CA GLY A 106 -22.79 -13.09 6.79
C GLY A 106 -23.73 -11.88 6.78
N ILE A 107 -23.25 -10.73 7.27
CA ILE A 107 -24.03 -9.50 7.33
C ILE A 107 -24.28 -8.92 5.94
N ALA A 108 -23.27 -8.88 5.07
CA ALA A 108 -23.42 -8.39 3.70
C ALA A 108 -24.48 -9.21 2.92
N ALA A 109 -24.58 -10.51 3.16
CA ALA A 109 -25.58 -11.37 2.55
C ALA A 109 -27.03 -11.02 2.96
N GLU A 110 -27.25 -10.40 4.13
CA GLU A 110 -28.58 -9.91 4.55
C GLU A 110 -29.08 -8.75 3.66
N PHE A 111 -28.17 -8.04 2.99
CA PHE A 111 -28.45 -6.84 2.17
C PHE A 111 -28.16 -7.05 0.67
N ASP A 112 -27.58 -8.20 0.28
CA ASP A 112 -27.21 -8.50 -1.11
C ASP A 112 -28.44 -8.73 -1.98
N THR A 113 -28.58 -7.95 -3.06
CA THR A 113 -29.60 -8.15 -4.09
C THR A 113 -28.98 -8.20 -5.49
N PRO A 114 -29.65 -8.81 -6.49
CA PRO A 114 -29.16 -8.79 -7.87
C PRO A 114 -28.92 -7.37 -8.42
N GLU A 115 -29.76 -6.41 -8.02
CA GLU A 115 -29.71 -5.01 -8.49
C GLU A 115 -28.65 -4.20 -7.75
N LYS A 116 -28.41 -4.49 -6.47
CA LYS A 116 -27.43 -3.82 -5.63
C LYS A 116 -26.65 -4.87 -4.84
N PRO A 117 -25.62 -5.49 -5.45
CA PRO A 117 -24.80 -6.47 -4.76
C PRO A 117 -24.04 -5.82 -3.58
N ARG A 118 -23.67 -6.64 -2.58
CA ARG A 118 -22.84 -6.24 -1.45
C ARG A 118 -21.53 -7.01 -1.44
N PHE A 119 -20.45 -6.29 -1.17
CA PHE A 119 -19.10 -6.83 -1.16
C PHE A 119 -18.44 -6.59 0.19
N VAL A 120 -17.46 -7.43 0.49
CA VAL A 120 -16.64 -7.33 1.70
C VAL A 120 -15.18 -7.20 1.29
N ALA A 121 -14.54 -6.11 1.73
CA ALA A 121 -13.11 -5.89 1.56
C ALA A 121 -12.35 -6.45 2.77
N GLY A 122 -11.34 -7.29 2.50
CA GLY A 122 -10.36 -7.71 3.49
C GLY A 122 -9.39 -6.57 3.79
N SER A 123 -9.60 -5.84 4.89
CA SER A 123 -8.77 -4.69 5.29
C SER A 123 -7.44 -5.18 5.85
N ILE A 124 -6.35 -4.66 5.30
CA ILE A 124 -4.97 -4.91 5.72
C ILE A 124 -4.32 -3.54 5.92
N GLY A 125 -4.17 -3.12 7.17
CA GLY A 125 -3.51 -1.88 7.53
C GLY A 125 -1.97 -1.98 7.48
N PRO A 126 -1.27 -0.86 7.70
CA PRO A 126 0.20 -0.81 7.62
C PRO A 126 0.89 -1.53 8.80
N GLY A 127 0.19 -1.72 9.92
CA GLY A 127 0.82 -2.14 11.18
C GLY A 127 1.70 -1.05 11.81
N THR A 128 2.57 -1.43 12.74
CA THR A 128 3.29 -0.47 13.62
C THR A 128 4.78 -0.29 13.29
N LYS A 129 5.28 -0.92 12.22
CA LYS A 129 6.71 -0.93 11.85
C LYS A 129 6.90 -0.39 10.43
N LEU A 130 8.00 0.34 10.22
CA LEU A 130 8.39 0.93 8.93
C LEU A 130 9.62 0.18 8.39
N PRO A 131 9.47 -0.75 7.43
CA PRO A 131 10.59 -1.54 6.91
C PRO A 131 11.65 -0.68 6.20
N THR A 132 11.27 0.43 5.55
CA THR A 132 12.24 1.35 4.91
C THR A 132 13.18 1.99 5.93
N LEU A 133 12.74 2.15 7.18
CA LEU A 133 13.56 2.66 8.29
C LEU A 133 14.27 1.54 9.08
N GLY A 134 14.13 0.29 8.66
CA GLY A 134 14.77 -0.87 9.30
C GLY A 134 14.13 -1.30 10.63
N HIS A 135 12.89 -0.88 10.92
CA HIS A 135 12.18 -1.30 12.13
C HIS A 135 11.80 -2.79 12.14
N ILE A 136 11.68 -3.39 10.95
CA ILE A 136 11.40 -4.80 10.70
C ILE A 136 12.01 -5.20 9.35
N ASP A 137 12.42 -6.46 9.19
CA ASP A 137 12.87 -6.95 7.90
C ASP A 137 11.70 -7.35 6.98
N PHE A 138 11.95 -7.29 5.68
CA PHE A 138 10.95 -7.54 4.64
C PHE A 138 10.30 -8.93 4.74
N ASP A 139 11.10 -9.97 5.01
CA ASP A 139 10.60 -11.35 4.99
C ASP A 139 9.69 -11.61 6.20
N THR A 140 10.06 -11.12 7.39
CA THR A 140 9.20 -11.19 8.58
C THR A 140 7.88 -10.44 8.37
N LEU A 141 7.93 -9.25 7.76
CA LEU A 141 6.73 -8.45 7.48
C LEU A 141 5.83 -9.14 6.44
N THR A 142 6.40 -9.65 5.34
CA THR A 142 5.67 -10.41 4.33
C THR A 142 5.02 -11.66 4.92
N ALA A 143 5.70 -12.40 5.79
CA ALA A 143 5.13 -13.58 6.44
C ALA A 143 3.89 -13.24 7.29
N ALA A 144 3.93 -12.14 8.06
CA ALA A 144 2.81 -11.69 8.86
C ALA A 144 1.61 -11.27 7.99
N PHE A 145 1.85 -10.55 6.89
CA PHE A 145 0.79 -10.21 5.94
C PHE A 145 0.24 -11.44 5.21
N ALA A 146 1.06 -12.48 4.96
CA ALA A 146 0.60 -13.69 4.28
C ALA A 146 -0.37 -14.49 5.17
N GLU A 147 -0.09 -14.56 6.47
CA GLU A 147 -0.99 -15.17 7.46
C GLU A 147 -2.34 -14.44 7.53
N GLN A 148 -2.30 -13.10 7.62
CA GLN A 148 -3.50 -12.26 7.60
C GLN A 148 -4.30 -12.44 6.30
N ALA A 149 -3.63 -12.31 5.15
CA ALA A 149 -4.25 -12.47 3.84
C ALA A 149 -4.85 -13.87 3.65
N GLU A 150 -4.20 -14.92 4.16
CA GLU A 150 -4.74 -16.28 4.09
C GLU A 150 -6.03 -16.43 4.92
N GLY A 151 -6.07 -15.86 6.13
CA GLY A 151 -7.28 -15.85 6.96
C GLY A 151 -8.45 -15.14 6.28
N LEU A 152 -8.21 -13.94 5.74
CA LEU A 152 -9.19 -13.15 4.99
C LEU A 152 -9.70 -13.91 3.75
N TYR A 153 -8.79 -14.51 2.97
CA TYR A 153 -9.14 -15.30 1.79
C TYR A 153 -10.06 -16.47 2.16
N ASP A 154 -9.68 -17.23 3.18
CA ASP A 154 -10.45 -18.39 3.63
C ASP A 154 -11.79 -18.02 4.27
N GLY A 155 -11.91 -16.80 4.80
CA GLY A 155 -13.18 -16.22 5.26
C GLY A 155 -14.07 -15.70 4.12
N GLY A 156 -13.57 -15.68 2.88
CA GLY A 156 -14.37 -15.44 1.68
C GLY A 156 -14.59 -13.96 1.33
N VAL A 157 -13.64 -13.08 1.64
CA VAL A 157 -13.67 -11.67 1.20
C VAL A 157 -13.76 -11.58 -0.34
N ASP A 158 -14.45 -10.55 -0.84
CA ASP A 158 -14.64 -10.35 -2.27
C ASP A 158 -13.47 -9.63 -2.94
N LEU A 159 -12.65 -8.93 -2.15
CA LEU A 159 -11.43 -8.23 -2.55
C LEU A 159 -10.49 -8.05 -1.35
N PHE A 160 -9.22 -7.84 -1.63
CA PHE A 160 -8.25 -7.33 -0.64
C PHE A 160 -8.13 -5.82 -0.72
N LEU A 161 -7.97 -5.18 0.43
CA LEU A 161 -7.70 -3.76 0.59
C LEU A 161 -6.45 -3.58 1.44
N VAL A 162 -5.33 -3.21 0.81
CA VAL A 162 -4.11 -2.79 1.52
C VAL A 162 -4.19 -1.28 1.69
N GLU A 163 -4.51 -0.79 2.89
CA GLU A 163 -4.93 0.59 3.11
C GLU A 163 -4.09 1.36 4.13
N THR A 164 -4.26 2.69 4.12
CA THR A 164 -3.56 3.62 5.02
C THR A 164 -2.05 3.44 4.96
N CYS A 165 -1.54 3.05 3.79
CA CYS A 165 -0.12 2.72 3.63
C CYS A 165 0.73 3.99 3.72
N GLN A 166 1.78 3.94 4.55
CA GLN A 166 2.67 5.09 4.79
C GLN A 166 4.12 4.84 4.35
N ASP A 167 4.44 3.59 3.97
CA ASP A 167 5.74 3.13 3.52
C ASP A 167 5.57 2.25 2.27
N VAL A 168 6.24 2.58 1.17
CA VAL A 168 6.14 1.82 -0.09
C VAL A 168 6.73 0.41 0.01
N LEU A 169 7.74 0.17 0.85
CA LEU A 169 8.33 -1.16 1.03
C LEU A 169 7.37 -2.08 1.80
N GLN A 170 6.58 -1.51 2.72
CA GLN A 170 5.49 -2.21 3.39
C GLN A 170 4.39 -2.60 2.39
N ILE A 171 4.01 -1.71 1.46
CA ILE A 171 3.06 -2.06 0.39
C ILE A 171 3.57 -3.25 -0.41
N LYS A 172 4.84 -3.21 -0.86
CA LYS A 172 5.45 -4.33 -1.60
C LYS A 172 5.42 -5.63 -0.81
N SER A 173 5.67 -5.57 0.50
CA SER A 173 5.64 -6.75 1.36
C SER A 173 4.23 -7.38 1.44
N ALA A 174 3.19 -6.55 1.53
CA ALA A 174 1.79 -7.00 1.54
C ALA A 174 1.34 -7.53 0.16
N LEU A 175 1.72 -6.85 -0.93
CA LEU A 175 1.43 -7.31 -2.30
C LEU A 175 2.05 -8.68 -2.58
N ASN A 176 3.29 -8.90 -2.14
CA ASN A 176 3.97 -10.19 -2.28
C ASN A 176 3.34 -11.28 -1.42
N ALA A 177 2.94 -10.95 -0.19
CA ALA A 177 2.20 -11.85 0.67
C ALA A 177 0.88 -12.32 0.03
N ILE A 178 0.11 -11.38 -0.52
CA ILE A 178 -1.16 -11.67 -1.20
C ILE A 178 -0.92 -12.53 -2.46
N GLU A 179 0.12 -12.25 -3.25
CA GLU A 179 0.47 -13.05 -4.42
C GLU A 179 0.87 -14.49 -4.05
N GLU A 180 1.56 -14.68 -2.92
CA GLU A 180 1.86 -16.02 -2.38
C GLU A 180 0.56 -16.78 -2.01
N VAL A 181 -0.40 -16.09 -1.39
CA VAL A 181 -1.73 -16.66 -1.11
C VAL A 181 -2.45 -17.02 -2.40
N PHE A 182 -2.46 -16.15 -3.42
CA PHE A 182 -3.07 -16.46 -4.72
C PHE A 182 -2.46 -17.68 -5.40
N LYS A 183 -1.12 -17.79 -5.38
CA LYS A 183 -0.42 -18.98 -5.90
C LYS A 183 -0.81 -20.24 -5.13
N LYS A 184 -0.89 -20.17 -3.80
CA LYS A 184 -1.29 -21.29 -2.94
C LYS A 184 -2.74 -21.74 -3.18
N LYS A 185 -3.66 -20.78 -3.37
CA LYS A 185 -5.09 -21.04 -3.56
C LYS A 185 -5.46 -21.32 -5.03
N GLY A 186 -4.56 -21.01 -5.98
CA GLY A 186 -4.76 -21.19 -7.41
C GLY A 186 -5.72 -20.18 -8.04
N ALA A 187 -5.99 -19.08 -7.35
CA ALA A 187 -7.10 -18.17 -7.65
C ALA A 187 -6.85 -16.75 -7.09
N ARG A 188 -6.89 -15.74 -7.98
CA ARG A 188 -6.82 -14.31 -7.63
C ARG A 188 -8.21 -13.74 -7.39
N ILE A 189 -8.35 -12.95 -6.32
CA ILE A 189 -9.46 -12.00 -6.14
C ILE A 189 -8.95 -10.57 -6.38
N PRO A 190 -9.83 -9.58 -6.53
CA PRO A 190 -9.45 -8.20 -6.76
C PRO A 190 -8.61 -7.61 -5.63
N LEU A 191 -7.78 -6.65 -5.98
CA LEU A 191 -6.82 -6.03 -5.10
C LEU A 191 -6.85 -4.50 -5.23
N MET A 192 -7.17 -3.85 -4.12
CA MET A 192 -7.13 -2.42 -3.95
C MET A 192 -5.95 -2.04 -3.05
N VAL A 193 -5.23 -0.98 -3.45
CA VAL A 193 -4.21 -0.33 -2.64
C VAL A 193 -4.62 1.11 -2.38
N SER A 194 -4.53 1.53 -1.13
CA SER A 194 -4.77 2.91 -0.73
C SER A 194 -3.59 3.44 0.08
N ILE A 195 -2.97 4.50 -0.43
CA ILE A 195 -1.86 5.17 0.23
C ILE A 195 -2.37 6.37 1.03
N THR A 196 -1.62 6.75 2.06
CA THR A 196 -1.93 7.96 2.82
C THR A 196 -0.90 9.04 2.56
N MET A 197 -1.37 10.25 2.31
CA MET A 197 -0.53 11.44 2.14
C MET A 197 -0.73 12.36 3.34
N GLU A 198 0.38 12.69 4.00
CA GLU A 198 0.41 13.63 5.09
C GLU A 198 0.08 15.05 4.60
N ALA A 199 -0.21 15.96 5.54
CA ALA A 199 -0.48 17.37 5.21
C ALA A 199 0.70 18.07 4.50
N THR A 200 1.90 17.48 4.53
CA THR A 200 3.09 17.94 3.81
C THR A 200 3.06 17.58 2.31
N GLY A 201 2.12 16.75 1.86
CA GLY A 201 1.99 16.31 0.46
C GLY A 201 2.80 15.06 0.09
N THR A 202 3.28 14.31 1.07
CA THR A 202 4.04 13.07 0.87
C THR A 202 3.56 11.98 1.82
N MET A 203 3.88 10.72 1.55
CA MET A 203 3.77 9.63 2.52
C MET A 203 4.74 9.88 3.69
N LEU A 204 4.58 9.13 4.80
CA LEU A 204 5.39 9.31 6.02
C LEU A 204 6.90 9.15 5.76
N VAL A 205 7.30 8.24 4.88
CA VAL A 205 8.71 8.03 4.50
C VAL A 205 9.22 9.01 3.43
N GLY A 206 8.39 9.96 2.99
CA GLY A 206 8.75 11.04 2.07
C GLY A 206 8.40 10.79 0.60
N SER A 207 7.70 9.71 0.27
CA SER A 207 7.28 9.41 -1.10
C SER A 207 6.25 10.42 -1.62
N ASP A 208 6.54 11.04 -2.75
CA ASP A 208 5.54 11.79 -3.50
C ASP A 208 4.61 10.86 -4.31
N ILE A 209 3.55 11.43 -4.88
CA ILE A 209 2.55 10.67 -5.64
C ILE A 209 3.12 10.05 -6.92
N SER A 210 4.15 10.66 -7.53
CA SER A 210 4.81 10.14 -8.73
C SER A 210 5.64 8.89 -8.41
N ALA A 211 6.38 8.92 -7.29
CA ALA A 211 7.14 7.78 -6.79
C ALA A 211 6.22 6.62 -6.47
N ALA A 212 5.16 6.86 -5.68
CA ALA A 212 4.20 5.84 -5.31
C ALA A 212 3.58 5.19 -6.56
N LEU A 213 3.15 5.98 -7.54
CA LEU A 213 2.61 5.44 -8.79
C LEU A 213 3.66 4.61 -9.56
N ALA A 214 4.85 5.16 -9.81
CA ALA A 214 5.91 4.46 -10.56
C ALA A 214 6.34 3.15 -9.90
N ILE A 215 6.35 3.10 -8.56
CA ILE A 215 6.68 1.93 -7.75
C ILE A 215 5.60 0.84 -7.84
N LEU A 216 4.33 1.24 -7.78
CA LEU A 216 3.20 0.31 -7.69
C LEU A 216 2.67 -0.13 -9.05
N GLN A 217 2.93 0.65 -10.11
CA GLN A 217 2.48 0.34 -11.46
C GLN A 217 2.83 -1.08 -11.97
N PRO A 218 4.01 -1.67 -11.67
CA PRO A 218 4.34 -3.01 -12.13
C PRO A 218 3.49 -4.12 -11.50
N TYR A 219 2.78 -3.84 -10.41
CA TYR A 219 1.99 -4.84 -9.68
C TYR A 219 0.57 -4.98 -10.27
N PRO A 220 -0.03 -6.18 -10.22
CA PRO A 220 -1.39 -6.42 -10.68
C PRO A 220 -2.43 -5.88 -9.67
N ILE A 221 -2.52 -4.56 -9.57
CA ILE A 221 -3.49 -3.82 -8.75
C ILE A 221 -4.70 -3.46 -9.61
N ASP A 222 -5.92 -3.58 -9.10
CA ASP A 222 -7.14 -3.18 -9.83
C ASP A 222 -7.55 -1.72 -9.51
N ILE A 223 -7.36 -1.31 -8.24
CA ILE A 223 -7.73 0.02 -7.74
C ILE A 223 -6.56 0.62 -6.96
N LEU A 224 -6.19 1.87 -7.28
CA LEU A 224 -5.21 2.65 -6.54
C LEU A 224 -5.82 3.99 -6.12
N GLY A 225 -5.64 4.40 -4.87
CA GLY A 225 -6.10 5.71 -4.46
C GLY A 225 -5.59 6.15 -3.10
N LEU A 226 -6.36 7.03 -2.46
CA LEU A 226 -5.97 7.66 -1.21
C LEU A 226 -7.03 7.49 -0.13
N ASN A 227 -6.57 7.28 1.11
CA ASN A 227 -7.41 7.30 2.29
C ASN A 227 -6.69 7.89 3.51
N CYS A 228 -7.49 8.27 4.51
CA CYS A 228 -7.03 8.77 5.81
C CYS A 228 -6.14 10.04 5.74
N ALA A 229 -5.48 10.36 6.85
CA ALA A 229 -4.62 11.53 7.15
C ALA A 229 -5.27 12.91 6.97
N THR A 230 -5.91 13.17 5.85
CA THR A 230 -6.41 14.48 5.43
C THR A 230 -7.86 14.43 4.95
N GLY A 231 -8.46 15.61 4.82
CA GLY A 231 -9.74 15.78 4.15
C GLY A 231 -9.59 15.86 2.62
N PRO A 232 -10.70 15.88 1.88
CA PRO A 232 -10.67 15.92 0.42
C PRO A 232 -9.98 17.17 -0.15
N ASP A 233 -9.96 18.28 0.59
CA ASP A 233 -9.27 19.53 0.20
C ASP A 233 -7.77 19.33 -0.05
N ARG A 234 -7.12 18.44 0.71
CA ARG A 234 -5.68 18.13 0.58
C ARG A 234 -5.37 16.98 -0.35
N MET A 235 -6.36 16.17 -0.70
CA MET A 235 -6.19 15.05 -1.63
C MET A 235 -6.30 15.47 -3.10
N THR A 236 -6.86 16.65 -3.39
CA THR A 236 -7.21 17.08 -4.76
C THR A 236 -6.06 16.95 -5.76
N GLU A 237 -4.87 17.48 -5.45
CA GLU A 237 -3.74 17.43 -6.39
C GLU A 237 -3.20 16.01 -6.60
N HIS A 238 -3.22 15.17 -5.56
CA HIS A 238 -2.81 13.78 -5.66
C HIS A 238 -3.79 12.94 -6.48
N VAL A 239 -5.10 13.11 -6.24
CA VAL A 239 -6.16 12.46 -7.03
C VAL A 239 -6.09 12.90 -8.49
N LYS A 240 -5.86 14.19 -8.74
CA LYS A 240 -5.68 14.71 -10.10
C LYS A 240 -4.47 14.06 -10.79
N TYR A 241 -3.33 14.00 -10.11
CA TYR A 241 -2.13 13.35 -10.65
C TYR A 241 -2.42 11.88 -11.01
N LEU A 242 -3.02 11.11 -10.09
CA LEU A 242 -3.39 9.73 -10.37
C LEU A 242 -4.39 9.63 -11.53
N SER A 243 -5.36 10.53 -11.61
CA SER A 243 -6.33 10.56 -12.72
C SER A 243 -5.63 10.70 -14.08
N GLU A 244 -4.59 11.53 -14.17
CA GLU A 244 -3.88 11.87 -15.41
C GLU A 244 -2.77 10.86 -15.79
N HIS A 245 -2.26 10.07 -14.83
CA HIS A 245 -1.07 9.23 -15.05
C HIS A 245 -1.27 7.75 -14.73
N SER A 246 -2.28 7.39 -13.95
CA SER A 246 -2.44 6.01 -13.46
C SER A 246 -3.35 5.17 -14.36
N PRO A 247 -2.92 3.92 -14.69
CA PRO A 247 -3.75 2.97 -15.42
C PRO A 247 -4.85 2.34 -14.55
N PHE A 248 -4.78 2.46 -13.22
CA PHE A 248 -5.69 1.80 -12.28
C PHE A 248 -7.01 2.55 -12.11
N VAL A 249 -8.07 1.87 -11.66
CA VAL A 249 -9.26 2.59 -11.20
C VAL A 249 -8.89 3.43 -9.98
N ILE A 250 -9.40 4.68 -9.90
CA ILE A 250 -9.04 5.59 -8.82
C ILE A 250 -10.07 5.55 -7.70
N SER A 251 -9.57 5.43 -6.47
CA SER A 251 -10.35 5.58 -5.23
C SER A 251 -10.00 6.86 -4.46
N CYS A 252 -10.95 7.37 -3.68
CA CYS A 252 -10.71 8.42 -2.69
C CYS A 252 -11.65 8.24 -1.48
N ILE A 253 -11.07 7.91 -0.33
CA ILE A 253 -11.77 7.60 0.93
C ILE A 253 -11.22 8.51 2.05
N PRO A 254 -11.54 9.81 2.04
CA PRO A 254 -10.92 10.80 2.94
C PRO A 254 -11.46 10.72 4.38
N ASN A 255 -10.76 11.35 5.33
CA ASN A 255 -11.33 11.64 6.64
C ASN A 255 -12.47 12.68 6.53
N ALA A 256 -13.31 12.75 7.56
CA ALA A 256 -14.27 13.85 7.75
C ALA A 256 -13.57 15.17 8.17
N GLY A 257 -12.53 15.55 7.44
CA GLY A 257 -11.64 16.67 7.75
C GLY A 257 -10.46 16.28 8.64
N LEU A 258 -9.65 17.28 9.01
CA LEU A 258 -8.56 17.07 9.96
C LEU A 258 -9.12 16.90 11.38
N PRO A 259 -8.59 15.98 12.19
CA PRO A 259 -9.02 15.81 13.57
C PRO A 259 -8.63 17.03 14.40
N GLU A 260 -9.57 17.54 15.19
CA GLU A 260 -9.31 18.53 16.23
C GLU A 260 -9.42 17.89 17.60
N ASN A 261 -8.47 18.19 18.49
CA ASN A 261 -8.56 17.73 19.88
C ASN A 261 -9.51 18.65 20.66
N ILE A 262 -10.70 18.15 20.97
CA ILE A 262 -11.67 18.82 21.82
C ILE A 262 -11.84 17.97 23.08
N GLY A 263 -11.28 18.44 24.20
CA GLY A 263 -11.41 17.77 25.50
C GLY A 263 -10.77 16.39 25.58
N GLY A 264 -9.70 16.12 24.81
CA GLY A 264 -9.03 14.82 24.77
C GLY A 264 -9.59 13.86 23.71
N HIS A 265 -10.63 14.26 22.98
CA HIS A 265 -11.26 13.45 21.94
C HIS A 265 -11.03 14.07 20.56
N ALA A 266 -10.77 13.21 19.57
CA ALA A 266 -10.69 13.62 18.18
C ALA A 266 -12.09 13.97 17.67
N HIS A 267 -12.25 15.21 17.19
CA HIS A 267 -13.47 15.72 16.60
C HIS A 267 -13.24 16.06 15.13
N TYR A 268 -14.18 15.65 14.28
CA TYR A 268 -14.11 15.81 12.84
C TYR A 268 -15.25 16.73 12.38
N LYS A 269 -14.92 17.80 11.66
CA LYS A 269 -15.86 18.89 11.36
C LYS A 269 -16.58 18.76 10.02
N LEU A 270 -16.05 17.97 9.08
CA LEU A 270 -16.61 17.89 7.74
C LEU A 270 -17.98 17.23 7.79
N THR A 271 -19.00 17.98 7.36
CA THR A 271 -20.38 17.50 7.36
C THR A 271 -20.64 16.52 6.22
N PRO A 272 -21.71 15.70 6.29
CA PRO A 272 -22.14 14.83 5.20
C PRO A 272 -22.28 15.54 3.85
N ILE A 273 -22.84 16.76 3.85
CA ILE A 273 -23.05 17.54 2.62
C ILE A 273 -21.71 18.00 2.04
N GLU A 274 -20.78 18.49 2.87
CA GLU A 274 -19.47 18.93 2.40
C GLU A 274 -18.65 17.77 1.82
N LEU A 275 -18.66 16.61 2.48
CA LEU A 275 -18.00 15.41 1.97
C LEU A 275 -18.61 14.98 0.63
N LYS A 276 -19.95 14.92 0.54
CA LYS A 276 -20.67 14.61 -0.69
C LYS A 276 -20.27 15.53 -1.84
N MET A 277 -20.28 16.85 -1.62
CA MET A 277 -19.94 17.82 -2.67
C MET A 277 -18.50 17.65 -3.15
N ALA A 278 -17.56 17.37 -2.24
CA ALA A 278 -16.17 17.17 -2.61
C ALA A 278 -15.96 15.89 -3.45
N LEU A 279 -16.53 14.76 -3.02
CA LEU A 279 -16.39 13.50 -3.75
C LEU A 279 -17.17 13.49 -5.07
N MET A 280 -18.34 14.15 -5.13
CA MET A 280 -19.07 14.37 -6.38
C MET A 280 -18.17 15.04 -7.43
N ARG A 281 -17.46 16.11 -7.04
CA ARG A 281 -16.50 16.78 -7.91
C ARG A 281 -15.38 15.85 -8.38
N PHE A 282 -14.83 15.02 -7.49
CA PHE A 282 -13.78 14.08 -7.88
C PHE A 282 -14.28 13.02 -8.87
N VAL A 283 -15.52 12.58 -8.75
CA VAL A 283 -16.14 11.64 -9.71
C VAL A 283 -16.33 12.32 -11.07
N GLU A 284 -16.95 13.51 -11.11
CA GLU A 284 -17.32 14.21 -12.35
C GLU A 284 -16.12 14.85 -13.08
N ASP A 285 -15.14 15.38 -12.34
CA ASP A 285 -14.03 16.13 -12.94
C ASP A 285 -12.76 15.27 -13.11
N LEU A 286 -12.53 14.32 -12.20
CA LEU A 286 -11.29 13.52 -12.11
C LEU A 286 -11.53 12.02 -12.35
N GLY A 287 -12.77 11.59 -12.58
CA GLY A 287 -13.06 10.19 -12.92
C GLY A 287 -12.78 9.20 -11.79
N VAL A 288 -12.78 9.66 -10.54
CA VAL A 288 -12.80 8.78 -9.36
C VAL A 288 -14.04 7.90 -9.45
N GLN A 289 -13.89 6.61 -9.20
CA GLN A 289 -14.99 5.65 -9.31
C GLN A 289 -15.30 4.98 -7.97
N VAL A 290 -14.33 4.88 -7.07
CA VAL A 290 -14.51 4.31 -5.73
C VAL A 290 -14.44 5.44 -4.71
N ILE A 291 -15.50 5.61 -3.94
CA ILE A 291 -15.61 6.66 -2.92
C ILE A 291 -16.04 6.05 -1.58
N GLY A 292 -15.82 6.74 -0.48
CA GLY A 292 -16.22 6.26 0.86
C GLY A 292 -15.82 7.25 1.94
N GLY A 293 -15.74 6.78 3.18
CA GLY A 293 -15.29 7.58 4.31
C GLY A 293 -14.27 6.87 5.18
N CYS A 294 -13.27 7.61 5.68
CA CYS A 294 -12.34 7.11 6.69
C CYS A 294 -12.67 7.74 8.06
N CYS A 295 -11.69 8.09 8.88
CA CYS A 295 -11.90 8.54 10.25
C CYS A 295 -12.87 9.73 10.35
N GLY A 296 -13.82 9.62 11.28
CA GLY A 296 -14.83 10.65 11.56
C GLY A 296 -16.08 10.58 10.69
N THR A 297 -16.12 9.73 9.66
CA THR A 297 -17.31 9.49 8.86
C THR A 297 -18.30 8.54 9.56
N ARG A 298 -19.60 8.80 9.36
CA ARG A 298 -20.72 8.10 9.99
C ARG A 298 -21.75 7.68 8.96
N TYR A 299 -22.82 7.02 9.42
CA TYR A 299 -23.89 6.52 8.56
C TYR A 299 -24.53 7.61 7.70
N ASP A 300 -24.71 8.83 8.23
CA ASP A 300 -25.26 9.97 7.47
C ASP A 300 -24.32 10.46 6.37
N HIS A 301 -22.99 10.41 6.55
CA HIS A 301 -22.02 10.63 5.47
C HIS A 301 -22.20 9.61 4.35
N ILE A 302 -22.22 8.32 4.68
CA ILE A 302 -22.32 7.25 3.68
C ILE A 302 -23.68 7.25 2.97
N GLN A 303 -24.76 7.58 3.69
CA GLN A 303 -26.08 7.75 3.08
C GLN A 303 -26.07 8.82 1.98
N GLN A 304 -25.47 9.98 2.25
CA GLN A 304 -25.33 11.05 1.27
C GLN A 304 -24.49 10.63 0.05
N LEU A 305 -23.46 9.79 0.25
CA LEU A 305 -22.64 9.26 -0.84
C LEU A 305 -23.36 8.19 -1.66
N SER A 306 -24.09 7.27 -1.02
CA SER A 306 -24.92 6.26 -1.70
C SER A 306 -25.99 6.92 -2.56
N GLU A 307 -26.71 7.91 -2.02
CA GLU A 307 -27.78 8.61 -2.75
C GLU A 307 -27.25 9.31 -4.01
N ILE A 308 -26.10 10.00 -3.93
CA ILE A 308 -25.54 10.68 -5.09
C ILE A 308 -24.92 9.68 -6.09
N GLY A 309 -24.30 8.61 -5.59
CA GLY A 309 -23.62 7.60 -6.40
C GLY A 309 -24.51 6.93 -7.46
N GLU A 310 -25.82 6.82 -7.20
CA GLU A 310 -26.80 6.29 -8.15
C GLU A 310 -27.00 7.18 -9.39
N THR A 311 -26.68 8.47 -9.27
CA THR A 311 -26.88 9.46 -10.34
C THR A 311 -25.58 9.87 -11.04
N LEU A 312 -24.44 9.59 -10.43
CA LEU A 312 -23.13 10.01 -10.95
C LEU A 312 -22.60 9.03 -11.99
N THR A 313 -21.89 9.59 -12.96
CA THR A 313 -21.09 8.82 -13.91
C THR A 313 -19.66 9.34 -13.85
N PRO A 314 -18.67 8.51 -13.46
CA PRO A 314 -17.27 8.93 -13.43
C PRO A 314 -16.81 9.41 -14.80
N LYS A 315 -16.10 10.54 -14.83
CA LYS A 315 -15.43 11.03 -16.05
C LYS A 315 -14.59 9.94 -16.70
N ILE A 316 -14.63 9.85 -18.02
CA ILE A 316 -13.67 9.00 -18.75
C ILE A 316 -12.28 9.61 -18.59
N ARG A 317 -11.34 8.84 -18.04
CA ARG A 317 -9.96 9.27 -17.87
C ARG A 317 -9.15 8.91 -19.10
N GLU A 318 -8.40 9.88 -19.59
CA GLU A 318 -7.28 9.67 -20.51
C GLU A 318 -6.02 9.82 -19.68
N PHE A 319 -5.14 8.80 -19.68
CA PHE A 319 -3.90 8.84 -18.92
C PHE A 319 -2.69 8.70 -19.83
N SER A 320 -1.61 9.39 -19.47
CA SER A 320 -0.31 9.25 -20.12
C SER A 320 0.60 8.42 -19.23
N TRP A 321 1.13 7.33 -19.78
CA TRP A 321 2.12 6.52 -19.08
C TRP A 321 3.53 6.94 -19.48
N GLU A 322 4.34 7.28 -18.47
CA GLU A 322 5.77 7.56 -18.63
C GLU A 322 6.61 6.46 -17.96
N PRO A 323 7.42 5.70 -18.73
CA PRO A 323 8.34 4.72 -18.16
C PRO A 323 9.43 5.37 -17.29
N ALA A 324 9.50 4.94 -16.03
CA ALA A 324 10.42 5.50 -15.04
C ALA A 324 10.98 4.43 -14.09
N ALA A 325 12.18 4.71 -13.53
CA ALA A 325 12.64 4.16 -12.26
C ALA A 325 12.16 5.06 -11.11
N ALA A 326 12.26 4.62 -9.86
CA ALA A 326 11.87 5.45 -8.72
C ALA A 326 12.72 5.16 -7.48
N SER A 327 13.08 6.20 -6.74
CA SER A 327 13.50 6.07 -5.34
C SER A 327 12.25 5.99 -4.45
N ILE A 328 12.44 5.91 -3.13
CA ILE A 328 11.31 6.10 -2.21
C ILE A 328 10.78 7.53 -2.19
N TYR A 329 11.44 8.50 -2.85
CA TYR A 329 11.06 9.93 -2.80
C TYR A 329 10.36 10.38 -4.07
N SER A 330 10.95 10.11 -5.25
CA SER A 330 10.47 10.62 -6.54
C SER A 330 10.65 9.59 -7.67
N ALA A 331 9.85 9.74 -8.73
CA ALA A 331 10.07 9.05 -9.99
C ALA A 331 11.15 9.73 -10.84
N GLN A 332 11.87 8.93 -11.64
CA GLN A 332 12.85 9.38 -12.61
C GLN A 332 12.52 8.74 -13.97
N PRO A 333 11.92 9.50 -14.89
CA PRO A 333 11.69 9.04 -16.26
C PRO A 333 12.97 8.57 -16.93
N TYR A 334 12.87 7.59 -17.83
CA TYR A 334 14.03 7.14 -18.60
C TYR A 334 14.39 8.12 -19.72
N GLU A 335 13.38 8.68 -20.38
CA GLU A 335 13.55 9.70 -21.41
C GLU A 335 13.77 11.07 -20.77
N GLN A 336 14.72 11.84 -21.28
CA GLN A 336 15.09 13.15 -20.73
C GLN A 336 14.91 14.21 -21.82
N GLU A 337 14.02 15.19 -21.62
CA GLU A 337 13.60 16.14 -22.68
C GLU A 337 14.77 16.88 -23.37
N ASN A 338 15.88 17.12 -22.67
CA ASN A 338 17.04 17.84 -23.19
C ASN A 338 18.39 17.19 -22.81
N SER A 339 18.39 15.90 -22.50
CA SER A 339 19.58 15.18 -22.06
C SER A 339 19.46 13.67 -22.35
N PHE A 340 20.31 12.88 -21.72
CA PHE A 340 20.21 11.43 -21.62
C PHE A 340 20.14 11.02 -20.16
N LEU A 341 19.70 9.78 -19.89
CA LEU A 341 19.72 9.24 -18.54
C LEU A 341 21.17 9.06 -18.07
N ILE A 342 21.53 9.70 -16.96
CA ILE A 342 22.88 9.64 -16.39
C ILE A 342 22.86 8.64 -15.23
N VAL A 343 23.63 7.56 -15.37
CA VAL A 343 23.82 6.57 -14.30
C VAL A 343 25.18 6.82 -13.64
N GLY A 344 25.18 7.09 -12.33
CA GLY A 344 26.39 7.32 -11.56
C GLY A 344 27.11 6.01 -11.24
N GLU A 345 28.28 5.79 -11.83
CA GLU A 345 29.07 4.55 -11.75
C GLU A 345 30.05 4.45 -10.56
N LYS A 346 30.23 5.50 -9.76
CA LYS A 346 31.33 5.56 -8.78
C LYS A 346 31.11 4.63 -7.57
N LEU A 347 29.86 4.30 -7.23
CA LEU A 347 29.51 3.44 -6.10
C LEU A 347 29.56 1.96 -6.49
N ASN A 348 30.68 1.58 -7.11
CA ASN A 348 30.91 0.26 -7.68
C ASN A 348 32.26 -0.29 -7.19
N ALA A 349 32.25 -1.34 -6.37
CA ALA A 349 33.47 -1.91 -5.78
C ALA A 349 34.40 -2.55 -6.82
N SER A 350 33.84 -3.01 -7.95
CA SER A 350 34.59 -3.57 -9.07
C SER A 350 35.31 -2.46 -9.88
N GLY A 351 34.62 -1.36 -10.17
CA GLY A 351 35.11 -0.26 -11.02
C GLY A 351 35.83 0.88 -10.29
N SER A 352 35.53 1.13 -9.01
CA SER A 352 36.01 2.29 -8.26
C SER A 352 36.96 1.88 -7.12
N LYS A 353 38.24 2.25 -7.24
CA LYS A 353 39.23 2.02 -6.18
C LYS A 353 38.80 2.64 -4.85
N LYS A 354 38.28 3.88 -4.88
CA LYS A 354 37.79 4.57 -3.69
C LYS A 354 36.62 3.82 -3.05
N CYS A 355 35.65 3.34 -3.84
CA CYS A 355 34.52 2.56 -3.32
C CYS A 355 35.00 1.28 -2.65
N ARG A 356 35.89 0.55 -3.32
CA ARG A 356 36.49 -0.68 -2.79
C ARG A 356 37.26 -0.46 -1.48
N ASP A 357 38.07 0.60 -1.41
CA ASP A 357 38.85 0.91 -0.21
C ASP A 357 37.91 1.22 0.97
N LEU A 358 36.84 1.98 0.74
CA LEU A 358 35.80 2.28 1.75
C LEU A 358 35.03 1.03 2.17
N LEU A 359 34.61 0.20 1.22
CA LEU A 359 33.87 -1.04 1.49
C LEU A 359 34.73 -2.02 2.31
N ASN A 360 36.01 -2.18 1.96
CA ASN A 360 36.95 -3.01 2.72
C ASN A 360 37.19 -2.50 4.14
N ALA A 361 37.18 -1.18 4.34
CA ALA A 361 37.28 -0.57 5.67
C ALA A 361 35.94 -0.59 6.45
N GLU A 362 34.85 -1.07 5.84
CA GLU A 362 33.47 -0.93 6.33
C GLU A 362 33.09 0.52 6.66
N ASP A 363 33.64 1.49 5.90
CA ASP A 363 33.30 2.91 6.01
C ASP A 363 32.00 3.21 5.27
N TRP A 364 30.88 2.84 5.91
CA TRP A 364 29.53 3.02 5.38
C TRP A 364 29.17 4.50 5.18
N ASP A 365 29.65 5.39 6.06
CA ASP A 365 29.39 6.83 5.94
C ASP A 365 30.11 7.41 4.73
N GLY A 366 31.35 6.96 4.47
CA GLY A 366 32.09 7.30 3.26
C GLY A 366 31.40 6.83 1.98
N LEU A 367 30.81 5.63 1.98
CA LEU A 367 30.03 5.11 0.85
C LEU A 367 28.75 5.93 0.61
N VAL A 368 28.02 6.30 1.67
CA VAL A 368 26.85 7.19 1.58
C VAL A 368 27.26 8.59 1.09
N ALA A 369 28.39 9.12 1.55
CA ALA A 369 28.91 10.40 1.08
C ALA A 369 29.24 10.37 -0.42
N MET A 370 29.77 9.25 -0.92
CA MET A 370 30.00 9.03 -2.36
C MET A 370 28.69 8.98 -3.15
N ALA A 371 27.65 8.31 -2.64
CA ALA A 371 26.32 8.34 -3.27
C ALA A 371 25.78 9.77 -3.41
N ARG A 372 25.87 10.57 -2.33
CA ARG A 372 25.46 11.99 -2.32
C ARG A 372 26.30 12.87 -3.23
N GLU A 373 27.59 12.56 -3.40
CA GLU A 373 28.47 13.27 -4.33
C GLU A 373 27.97 13.12 -5.77
N GLN A 374 27.62 11.91 -6.18
CA GLN A 374 27.09 11.64 -7.53
C GLN A 374 25.74 12.32 -7.77
N VAL A 375 24.88 12.40 -6.74
CA VAL A 375 23.63 13.18 -6.84
C VAL A 375 23.93 14.66 -7.14
N ARG A 376 24.92 15.26 -6.45
CA ARG A 376 25.33 16.65 -6.71
C ARG A 376 26.00 16.86 -8.07
N GLU A 377 26.62 15.82 -8.62
CA GLU A 377 27.22 15.83 -9.96
C GLU A 377 26.19 15.68 -11.09
N GLY A 378 24.90 15.48 -10.76
CA GLY A 378 23.82 15.42 -11.73
C GLY A 378 23.49 14.02 -12.23
N ALA A 379 23.83 12.97 -11.48
CA ALA A 379 23.32 11.64 -11.77
C ALA A 379 21.79 11.60 -11.65
N HIS A 380 21.13 10.79 -12.48
CA HIS A 380 19.71 10.52 -12.43
C HIS A 380 19.40 9.18 -11.73
N VAL A 381 20.32 8.21 -11.83
CA VAL A 381 20.25 6.89 -11.18
C VAL A 381 21.63 6.59 -10.58
N LEU A 382 21.68 5.88 -9.46
CA LEU A 382 22.95 5.42 -8.87
C LEU A 382 23.16 3.94 -9.13
N ASP A 383 24.27 3.58 -9.79
CA ASP A 383 24.75 2.20 -9.84
C ASP A 383 25.32 1.81 -8.47
N VAL A 384 24.94 0.63 -7.98
CA VAL A 384 25.36 0.10 -6.69
C VAL A 384 25.90 -1.31 -6.88
N ASN A 385 27.21 -1.47 -6.84
CA ASN A 385 27.88 -2.78 -6.92
C ASN A 385 28.79 -2.98 -5.70
N VAL A 386 28.62 -4.12 -5.03
CA VAL A 386 29.43 -4.54 -3.86
C VAL A 386 30.27 -5.77 -4.16
N ASP A 387 30.38 -6.17 -5.43
CA ASP A 387 31.09 -7.39 -5.83
C ASP A 387 32.59 -7.22 -5.56
N TYR A 388 33.08 -7.95 -4.55
CA TYR A 388 34.49 -8.00 -4.24
C TYR A 388 34.88 -9.33 -3.59
N VAL A 389 36.01 -9.89 -4.04
CA VAL A 389 36.49 -11.21 -3.61
C VAL A 389 36.77 -11.21 -2.11
N GLY A 390 36.25 -12.23 -1.42
CA GLY A 390 36.48 -12.44 0.02
C GLY A 390 35.54 -11.68 0.94
N ARG A 391 34.52 -10.99 0.39
CA ARG A 391 33.46 -10.33 1.17
C ARG A 391 32.12 -11.06 1.03
N ASP A 392 31.24 -10.85 2.01
CA ASP A 392 29.85 -11.28 1.97
C ASP A 392 29.02 -10.22 1.23
N GLY A 393 28.87 -10.41 -0.08
CA GLY A 393 28.16 -9.46 -0.94
C GLY A 393 26.67 -9.33 -0.62
N VAL A 394 26.04 -10.36 -0.06
CA VAL A 394 24.62 -10.31 0.37
C VAL A 394 24.48 -9.38 1.57
N ARG A 395 25.34 -9.55 2.59
CA ARG A 395 25.42 -8.64 3.74
C ARG A 395 25.73 -7.21 3.28
N ASP A 396 26.76 -7.05 2.45
CA ASP A 396 27.24 -5.73 2.04
C ASP A 396 26.19 -4.97 1.23
N MET A 397 25.51 -5.63 0.27
CA MET A 397 24.46 -5.00 -0.51
C MET A 397 23.32 -4.54 0.41
N LYS A 398 22.87 -5.41 1.34
CA LYS A 398 21.84 -5.04 2.32
C LYS A 398 22.26 -3.84 3.16
N GLN A 399 23.49 -3.81 3.69
CA GLN A 399 23.98 -2.72 4.53
C GLN A 399 24.12 -1.40 3.76
N LEU A 400 24.63 -1.45 2.53
CA LEU A 400 24.81 -0.25 1.72
C LEU A 400 23.47 0.32 1.27
N VAL A 401 22.61 -0.52 0.67
CA VAL A 401 21.33 -0.07 0.12
C VAL A 401 20.42 0.47 1.23
N SER A 402 20.32 -0.20 2.39
CA SER A 402 19.47 0.28 3.50
C SER A 402 19.86 1.65 4.02
N ARG A 403 21.11 2.08 3.82
CA ARG A 403 21.58 3.43 4.17
C ARG A 403 21.42 4.41 3.04
N VAL A 404 21.72 4.02 1.81
CA VAL A 404 21.63 4.91 0.65
C VAL A 404 20.18 5.34 0.40
N VAL A 405 19.21 4.44 0.55
CA VAL A 405 17.80 4.70 0.23
C VAL A 405 17.17 5.83 1.04
N THR A 406 17.62 6.05 2.28
CA THR A 406 17.17 7.15 3.14
C THR A 406 18.09 8.37 3.10
N ASN A 407 19.19 8.32 2.34
CA ASN A 407 20.23 9.36 2.32
C ASN A 407 20.52 9.92 0.92
N ALA A 408 19.99 9.30 -0.13
CA ALA A 408 20.05 9.74 -1.51
C ALA A 408 18.64 9.73 -2.12
N THR A 409 18.33 10.74 -2.93
CA THR A 409 16.99 10.91 -3.52
C THR A 409 16.80 10.16 -4.84
N LEU A 410 17.86 9.59 -5.40
CA LEU A 410 17.85 8.96 -6.72
C LEU A 410 17.47 7.48 -6.66
N PRO A 411 16.81 6.94 -7.69
CA PRO A 411 16.63 5.50 -7.86
C PRO A 411 17.97 4.75 -7.89
N LEU A 412 17.92 3.47 -7.53
CA LEU A 412 19.11 2.61 -7.50
C LEU A 412 19.07 1.59 -8.63
N MET A 413 20.21 1.42 -9.28
CA MET A 413 20.53 0.30 -10.15
C MET A 413 21.39 -0.68 -9.35
N LEU A 414 20.81 -1.82 -8.98
CA LEU A 414 21.48 -2.85 -8.19
C LEU A 414 22.31 -3.71 -9.15
N ASP A 415 23.62 -3.54 -9.08
CA ASP A 415 24.59 -4.17 -9.96
C ASP A 415 25.27 -5.37 -9.28
N SER A 416 25.08 -6.55 -9.87
CA SER A 416 25.70 -7.80 -9.41
C SER A 416 25.65 -8.90 -10.46
N THR A 417 26.62 -9.81 -10.43
CA THR A 417 26.54 -11.08 -11.16
C THR A 417 25.73 -12.16 -10.41
N GLU A 418 25.59 -12.03 -9.09
CA GLU A 418 24.84 -12.94 -8.20
C GLU A 418 23.46 -12.34 -7.87
N TRP A 419 22.38 -13.07 -8.19
CA TRP A 419 20.99 -12.59 -8.04
C TRP A 419 20.61 -12.45 -6.55
N GLU A 420 21.23 -13.21 -5.67
CA GLU A 420 21.05 -13.18 -4.22
C GLU A 420 21.40 -11.80 -3.64
N LYS A 421 22.43 -11.15 -4.20
CA LYS A 421 22.83 -9.80 -3.80
C LYS A 421 21.80 -8.78 -4.27
N MET A 422 21.31 -8.90 -5.51
CA MET A 422 20.24 -8.05 -6.01
C MET A 422 18.99 -8.15 -5.12
N GLU A 423 18.58 -9.37 -4.77
CA GLU A 423 17.43 -9.58 -3.88
C GLU A 423 17.67 -8.95 -2.50
N ALA A 424 18.87 -9.09 -1.95
CA ALA A 424 19.22 -8.47 -0.66
C ALA A 424 19.06 -6.94 -0.66
N GLY A 425 19.40 -6.28 -1.78
CA GLY A 425 19.15 -4.86 -1.99
C GLY A 425 17.65 -4.54 -2.17
N LEU A 426 16.94 -5.30 -3.00
CA LEU A 426 15.50 -5.11 -3.25
C LEU A 426 14.66 -5.20 -1.98
N LYS A 427 15.03 -6.07 -1.04
CA LYS A 427 14.37 -6.24 0.27
C LYS A 427 14.50 -5.03 1.20
N VAL A 428 15.34 -4.04 0.89
CA VAL A 428 15.51 -2.82 1.70
C VAL A 428 15.34 -1.53 0.89
N ALA A 429 15.12 -1.61 -0.43
CA ALA A 429 15.15 -0.43 -1.29
C ALA A 429 13.85 0.39 -1.32
N GLY A 430 12.69 -0.27 -1.26
CA GLY A 430 11.36 0.36 -1.36
C GLY A 430 10.99 0.90 -2.75
N GLY A 431 11.91 1.60 -3.43
CA GLY A 431 11.74 2.17 -4.76
C GLY A 431 11.64 1.16 -5.90
N LYS A 432 11.41 1.64 -7.13
CA LYS A 432 11.50 0.85 -8.36
C LYS A 432 12.94 0.88 -8.85
N CYS A 433 13.72 -0.07 -8.35
CA CYS A 433 15.12 -0.27 -8.73
C CYS A 433 15.26 -0.78 -10.17
N LEU A 434 16.47 -0.69 -10.70
CA LEU A 434 16.90 -1.39 -11.91
C LEU A 434 17.82 -2.55 -11.51
N LEU A 435 17.72 -3.68 -12.19
CA LEU A 435 18.60 -4.83 -12.01
C LEU A 435 19.64 -4.86 -13.12
N ASN A 436 20.92 -4.74 -12.75
CA ASN A 436 22.05 -4.72 -13.67
C ASN A 436 22.99 -5.90 -13.37
N SER A 437 23.12 -6.92 -14.21
CA SER A 437 22.41 -7.18 -15.45
C SER A 437 21.93 -8.62 -15.49
N THR A 438 21.06 -8.89 -16.45
CA THR A 438 20.74 -10.25 -16.87
C THR A 438 21.16 -10.45 -18.33
N ASN A 439 21.57 -11.66 -18.70
CA ASN A 439 21.99 -11.98 -20.06
C ASN A 439 21.74 -13.47 -20.35
N TYR A 440 21.83 -13.86 -21.62
CA TYR A 440 21.71 -15.26 -22.03
C TYR A 440 23.02 -16.07 -21.88
N GLU A 441 24.17 -15.41 -21.69
CA GLU A 441 25.49 -16.07 -21.59
C GLU A 441 25.63 -16.87 -20.29
N ASP A 442 25.04 -16.39 -19.20
CA ASP A 442 25.00 -17.06 -17.90
C ASP A 442 23.96 -18.20 -17.82
N GLY A 443 23.23 -18.43 -18.91
CA GLY A 443 22.22 -19.48 -19.06
C GLY A 443 20.81 -19.08 -18.62
N GLU A 444 19.83 -19.80 -19.17
CA GLU A 444 18.40 -19.56 -18.92
C GLU A 444 17.99 -19.58 -17.44
N PRO A 445 18.52 -20.47 -16.56
CA PRO A 445 18.10 -20.51 -15.16
C PRO A 445 18.34 -19.19 -14.42
N ARG A 446 19.54 -18.58 -14.58
CA ARG A 446 19.85 -17.28 -13.97
C ARG A 446 19.00 -16.17 -14.58
N PHE A 447 18.85 -16.19 -15.91
CA PHE A 447 18.04 -15.20 -16.63
C PHE A 447 16.61 -15.15 -16.07
N TYR A 448 15.96 -16.32 -15.96
CA TYR A 448 14.61 -16.41 -15.39
C TYR A 448 14.55 -16.02 -13.91
N GLN A 449 15.57 -16.34 -13.12
CA GLN A 449 15.63 -15.94 -11.71
C GLN A 449 15.59 -14.42 -11.55
N VAL A 450 16.36 -13.67 -12.36
CA VAL A 450 16.34 -12.20 -12.35
C VAL A 450 14.99 -11.65 -12.81
N LEU A 451 14.35 -12.25 -13.82
CA LEU A 451 13.00 -11.86 -14.24
C LEU A 451 11.96 -12.07 -13.13
N GLU A 452 12.05 -13.17 -12.39
CA GLU A 452 11.15 -13.45 -11.27
C GLU A 452 11.37 -12.47 -10.11
N LEU A 453 12.62 -12.07 -9.83
CA LEU A 453 12.90 -10.97 -8.89
C LEU A 453 12.28 -9.65 -9.37
N ALA A 454 12.44 -9.31 -10.65
CA ALA A 454 11.89 -8.07 -11.20
C ALA A 454 10.36 -8.03 -11.09
N LYS A 455 9.68 -9.15 -11.35
CA LYS A 455 8.22 -9.27 -11.12
C LYS A 455 7.87 -9.17 -9.64
N LYS A 456 8.57 -9.89 -8.77
CA LYS A 456 8.31 -9.94 -7.32
C LYS A 456 8.52 -8.58 -6.65
N TYR A 457 9.51 -7.81 -7.05
CA TYR A 457 9.85 -6.53 -6.39
C TYR A 457 9.46 -5.30 -7.20
N GLY A 458 8.87 -5.47 -8.39
CA GLY A 458 8.48 -4.40 -9.29
C GLY A 458 9.68 -3.59 -9.79
N ALA A 459 10.74 -4.27 -10.21
CA ALA A 459 11.99 -3.66 -10.69
C ALA A 459 12.07 -3.61 -12.23
N GLY A 460 12.84 -2.64 -12.74
CA GLY A 460 13.30 -2.65 -14.14
C GLY A 460 14.51 -3.55 -14.34
N ILE A 461 14.87 -3.83 -15.59
CA ILE A 461 15.93 -4.78 -15.95
C ILE A 461 16.80 -4.17 -17.05
N VAL A 462 18.11 -4.38 -16.94
CA VAL A 462 19.11 -4.08 -17.97
C VAL A 462 19.55 -5.37 -18.65
#